data_AF-A0A350V0V8-F1
#
_entry.id   AF-A0A350V0V8-F1
#
_cell.length_a   1.000
_cell.length_b   1.000
_cell.length_c   1.000
_cell.angle_alpha   90.00
_cell.angle_beta   90.00
_cell.angle_gamma   90.00
#
_symmetry.space_group_name_H-M   'P 1'
#
loop_
_entity.id
_entity.type
_entity.pdbx_description
1 polymer ?
#
loop_
_entity_poly.entity_id
_entity_poly.type
_entity_poly.pdbx_seq_one_letter_code
_entity_poly.pdbx_strand_id
1 'polypeptide(L)'
;PSPNEDIGDPDFIESNNRRYSVVVKGYYNGQFFIYKSKLNVVKKIDFETYPVSLTSEQAIFLTIRVNPYSWFFKHGNFLDPENEHNHHEIDHNIKNSLKRAFRDMNRDGEPD
;
A
#
# COMPACT_ATOMS: atom_id res chain seq x y z
N PRO A 1 -8.83 6.81 3.45
CA PRO A 1 -9.01 8.25 3.70
C PRO A 1 -10.33 8.55 4.41
N SER A 2 -10.29 9.45 5.41
CA SER A 2 -11.50 9.88 6.13
C SER A 2 -12.34 10.83 5.26
N PRO A 3 -13.67 10.94 5.46
CA PRO A 3 -14.54 11.78 4.63
C PRO A 3 -14.11 13.26 4.55
N ASN A 4 -13.50 13.78 5.62
CA ASN A 4 -13.07 15.18 5.76
C ASN A 4 -11.59 15.41 5.44
N GLU A 5 -10.91 14.39 4.91
CA GLU A 5 -9.51 14.49 4.49
C GLU A 5 -9.45 15.10 3.09
N ASP A 6 -8.63 16.13 2.92
CA ASP A 6 -8.32 16.70 1.60
C ASP A 6 -7.43 15.71 0.85
N ILE A 7 -7.98 15.13 -0.22
CA ILE A 7 -7.29 14.12 -1.02
C ILE A 7 -6.70 14.83 -2.24
N GLY A 8 -5.38 15.01 -2.23
CA GLY A 8 -4.66 15.65 -3.34
C GLY A 8 -4.66 14.87 -4.66
N ASP A 9 -4.85 13.54 -4.63
CA ASP A 9 -4.96 12.72 -5.84
C ASP A 9 -6.43 12.26 -6.07
N PRO A 10 -7.11 12.77 -7.12
CA PRO A 10 -8.52 12.47 -7.36
C PRO A 10 -8.78 10.99 -7.61
N ASP A 11 -7.78 10.18 -8.01
CA ASP A 11 -7.99 8.75 -8.28
C ASP A 11 -8.33 7.93 -7.02
N PHE A 12 -8.07 8.48 -5.83
CA PHE A 12 -8.47 7.89 -4.56
C PHE A 12 -9.95 8.08 -4.24
N ILE A 13 -10.68 8.87 -5.03
CA ILE A 13 -12.12 9.10 -4.91
C ILE A 13 -12.82 8.70 -6.22
N GLU A 14 -13.93 7.99 -6.13
CA GLU A 14 -14.82 7.70 -7.25
C GLU A 14 -16.04 8.66 -7.24
N SER A 15 -16.70 8.83 -8.38
CA SER A 15 -17.86 9.73 -8.52
C SER A 15 -19.02 9.43 -7.57
N ASN A 16 -19.14 8.20 -7.08
CA ASN A 16 -20.11 7.76 -6.07
C ASN A 16 -19.63 7.98 -4.62
N ASN A 17 -18.55 8.75 -4.40
CA ASN A 17 -17.89 9.00 -3.12
C ASN A 17 -17.23 7.75 -2.49
N ARG A 18 -17.03 6.67 -3.24
CA ARG A 18 -16.21 5.54 -2.82
C ARG A 18 -14.76 5.98 -2.72
N ARG A 19 -14.08 5.56 -1.65
CA ARG A 19 -12.68 5.90 -1.39
C ARG A 19 -11.82 4.66 -1.43
N TYR A 20 -10.60 4.81 -1.94
CA TYR A 20 -9.62 3.74 -2.03
C TYR A 20 -8.48 4.02 -1.04
N SER A 21 -7.93 2.96 -0.44
CA SER A 21 -6.69 3.05 0.35
C SER A 21 -5.44 2.82 -0.50
N VAL A 22 -5.58 2.13 -1.62
CA VAL A 22 -4.48 1.77 -2.53
C VAL A 22 -4.91 2.01 -3.97
N VAL A 23 -4.17 2.86 -4.66
CA VAL A 23 -4.29 3.12 -6.09
C VAL A 23 -2.91 2.92 -6.71
N VAL A 24 -2.83 2.14 -7.79
CA VAL A 24 -1.59 1.88 -8.52
C VAL A 24 -1.77 2.32 -9.96
N LYS A 25 -0.87 3.18 -10.44
CA LYS A 25 -0.81 3.61 -11.84
C LYS A 25 0.44 3.01 -12.46
N GLY A 26 0.33 2.44 -13.66
CA GLY A 26 1.45 1.77 -14.29
C GLY A 26 1.19 1.36 -15.72
N TYR A 27 2.10 0.54 -16.26
CA TYR A 27 1.99 -0.05 -17.59
C TYR A 27 2.11 -1.56 -17.51
N TYR A 28 1.22 -2.27 -18.22
CA TYR A 28 1.31 -3.72 -18.43
C TYR A 28 1.30 -3.98 -19.92
N ASN A 29 2.35 -4.62 -20.46
CA ASN A 29 2.55 -4.84 -21.89
C ASN A 29 2.38 -3.58 -22.76
N GLY A 30 2.80 -2.41 -22.26
CA GLY A 30 2.70 -1.13 -22.95
C GLY A 30 1.35 -0.41 -22.81
N GLN A 31 0.34 -1.04 -22.20
CA GLN A 31 -0.95 -0.41 -21.92
C GLN A 31 -0.93 0.23 -20.53
N PHE A 32 -1.31 1.50 -20.46
CA PHE A 32 -1.49 2.21 -19.19
C PHE A 32 -2.70 1.67 -18.43
N PHE A 33 -2.56 1.53 -17.11
CA PHE A 33 -3.64 1.07 -16.23
C PHE A 33 -3.70 1.88 -14.93
N ILE A 34 -4.89 1.89 -14.30
CA ILE A 34 -5.11 2.39 -12.94
C ILE A 34 -5.84 1.29 -12.14
N TYR A 35 -5.10 0.60 -11.29
CA TYR A 35 -5.67 -0.43 -10.41
C TYR A 35 -6.11 0.18 -9.08
N LYS A 36 -7.40 0.08 -8.76
CA LYS A 36 -7.98 0.57 -7.50
C LYS A 36 -8.39 -0.62 -6.62
N SER A 37 -7.62 -0.92 -5.59
CA SER A 37 -7.84 -2.09 -4.74
C SER A 37 -9.12 -1.96 -3.93
N LYS A 38 -9.93 -3.04 -3.82
CA LYS A 38 -11.15 -3.02 -2.99
C LYS A 38 -10.84 -3.13 -1.50
N LEU A 39 -9.57 -3.23 -1.12
CA LEU A 39 -9.14 -3.34 0.27
C LEU A 39 -9.13 -2.00 0.97
N ASN A 40 -9.79 -1.98 2.14
CA ASN A 40 -9.56 -0.97 3.14
C ASN A 40 -8.45 -1.45 4.07
N VAL A 41 -7.32 -0.75 4.06
CA VAL A 41 -6.17 -1.08 4.91
C VAL A 41 -6.05 -0.03 6.00
N VAL A 42 -6.22 -0.46 7.25
CA VAL A 42 -5.89 0.31 8.44
C VAL A 42 -4.85 -0.49 9.21
N LYS A 43 -3.67 0.09 9.41
CA LYS A 43 -2.57 -0.54 10.14
C LYS A 43 -2.13 0.37 11.28
N LYS A 44 -2.19 -0.17 12.49
CA LYS A 44 -1.53 0.40 13.66
C LYS A 44 -0.18 -0.30 13.80
N ILE A 45 0.89 0.49 13.89
CA ILE A 45 2.23 0.01 14.17
C ILE A 45 2.60 0.55 15.53
N ASP A 46 2.87 -0.36 16.47
CA ASP A 46 3.39 0.00 17.78
C ASP A 46 4.91 -0.11 17.71
N PHE A 47 5.62 1.01 17.90
CA PHE A 47 7.08 1.02 17.88
C PHE A 47 7.62 0.45 19.20
N GLU A 48 8.45 -0.58 19.13
CA GLU A 48 8.97 -1.28 20.32
C GLU A 48 10.03 -0.48 21.10
N THR A 49 10.56 0.61 20.53
CA THR A 49 11.69 1.36 21.12
C THR A 49 11.28 2.78 21.47
N TYR A 50 11.32 3.10 22.78
CA TYR A 50 11.00 4.37 23.45
C TYR A 50 9.68 5.05 23.02
N PRO A 51 8.92 5.66 23.95
CA PRO A 51 7.78 6.46 23.56
C PRO A 51 8.27 7.57 22.62
N VAL A 52 7.82 7.52 21.37
CA VAL A 52 8.05 8.60 20.40
C VAL A 52 7.30 9.84 20.91
N SER A 53 8.00 10.72 21.62
CA SER A 53 7.43 11.98 22.09
C SER A 53 7.44 12.98 20.94
N LEU A 54 6.27 13.20 20.36
CA LEU A 54 6.05 14.28 19.41
C LEU A 54 6.04 15.61 20.18
N THR A 55 7.15 16.34 20.15
CA THR A 55 7.21 17.73 20.58
C THR A 55 7.19 18.63 19.35
N SER A 56 6.76 19.90 19.49
CA SER A 56 6.69 20.85 18.38
C SER A 56 8.04 21.16 17.71
N GLU A 57 9.15 20.73 18.30
CA GLU A 57 10.51 21.01 17.87
C GLU A 57 11.18 19.82 17.17
N GLN A 58 10.52 18.66 17.08
CA GLN A 58 11.11 17.43 16.54
C GLN A 58 10.47 17.01 15.22
N ALA A 59 11.30 16.80 14.21
CA ALA A 59 10.92 16.14 12.98
C ALA A 59 11.15 14.63 13.12
N ILE A 60 10.15 13.83 12.76
CA ILE A 60 10.26 12.38 12.73
C ILE A 60 10.26 11.91 11.28
N PHE A 61 11.24 11.10 10.93
CA PHE A 61 11.34 10.49 9.61
C PHE A 61 10.74 9.10 9.65
N LEU A 62 9.62 8.92 8.97
CA LEU A 62 9.02 7.61 8.74
C LEU A 62 9.42 7.14 7.33
N THR A 63 10.11 6.01 7.25
CA THR A 63 10.43 5.37 5.98
C THR A 63 9.57 4.12 5.80
N ILE A 64 8.87 4.04 4.67
CA ILE A 64 8.05 2.89 4.30
C ILE A 64 8.64 2.32 3.02
N ARG A 65 9.14 1.08 3.07
CA ARG A 65 9.54 0.34 1.86
C ARG A 65 8.37 -0.52 1.39
N VAL A 66 8.05 -0.45 0.11
CA VAL A 66 7.01 -1.26 -0.52
C VAL A 66 7.56 -1.85 -1.81
N ASN A 67 7.07 -3.02 -2.20
CA ASN A 67 7.39 -3.63 -3.50
C ASN A 67 6.09 -3.84 -4.29
N PRO A 68 5.63 -2.83 -5.06
CA PRO A 68 4.39 -2.96 -5.82
C PRO A 68 4.43 -4.02 -6.92
N TYR A 69 5.61 -4.41 -7.42
CA TYR A 69 5.74 -5.44 -8.44
C TYR A 69 5.21 -6.80 -7.96
N SER A 70 5.43 -7.14 -6.69
CA SER A 70 4.95 -8.42 -6.13
C SER A 70 3.43 -8.47 -6.01
N TRP A 71 2.74 -7.32 -6.06
CA TRP A 71 1.27 -7.27 -6.02
C TRP A 71 0.66 -7.86 -7.29
N PHE A 72 1.33 -7.66 -8.42
CA PHE A 72 0.88 -8.11 -9.74
C PHE A 72 1.65 -9.34 -10.22
N PHE A 73 2.17 -10.18 -9.32
CA PHE A 73 2.98 -11.33 -9.69
C PHE A 73 2.50 -12.61 -8.99
N LYS A 74 2.42 -13.72 -9.74
CA LYS A 74 2.05 -15.04 -9.23
C LYS A 74 2.69 -16.14 -10.04
N HIS A 75 3.31 -17.11 -9.36
CA HIS A 75 3.87 -18.33 -9.94
C HIS A 75 4.72 -18.09 -11.20
N GLY A 76 5.59 -17.07 -11.18
CA GLY A 76 6.48 -16.77 -12.30
C GLY A 76 5.91 -15.82 -13.36
N ASN A 77 4.63 -15.44 -13.27
CA ASN A 77 3.96 -14.62 -14.28
C ASN A 77 3.39 -13.33 -13.68
N PHE A 78 3.39 -12.28 -14.49
CA PHE A 78 2.67 -11.05 -14.15
C PHE A 78 1.17 -11.22 -14.39
N LEU A 79 0.38 -10.69 -13.47
CA LEU A 79 -1.06 -10.64 -13.53
C LEU A 79 -1.47 -9.35 -14.25
N ASP A 80 -2.28 -9.49 -15.28
CA ASP A 80 -2.90 -8.36 -15.96
C ASP A 80 -3.84 -7.62 -15.00
N PRO A 81 -3.60 -6.33 -14.69
CA PRO A 81 -4.42 -5.53 -13.78
C PRO A 81 -5.81 -5.19 -14.34
N GLU A 82 -6.00 -5.20 -15.66
CA GLU A 82 -7.29 -4.91 -16.30
C GLU A 82 -8.16 -6.17 -16.40
N ASN A 83 -7.59 -7.36 -16.19
CA ASN A 83 -8.35 -8.61 -16.12
C ASN A 83 -8.96 -8.81 -14.73
N GLU A 84 -10.29 -8.67 -14.63
CA GLU A 84 -11.05 -8.81 -13.38
C GLU A 84 -10.82 -10.15 -12.66
N HIS A 85 -10.50 -11.22 -13.38
CA HIS A 85 -10.23 -12.54 -12.79
C HIS A 85 -8.98 -12.54 -11.91
N ASN A 86 -8.06 -11.58 -12.13
CA ASN A 86 -6.84 -11.41 -11.35
C ASN A 86 -7.05 -10.55 -10.10
N HIS A 87 -8.13 -9.76 -10.01
CA HIS A 87 -8.29 -8.73 -8.97
C HIS A 87 -8.29 -9.32 -7.56
N HIS A 88 -8.94 -10.46 -7.35
CA HIS A 88 -8.91 -11.13 -6.05
C HIS A 88 -7.48 -11.47 -5.61
N GLU A 89 -6.66 -11.95 -6.54
CA GLU A 89 -5.28 -12.31 -6.26
C GLU A 89 -4.39 -11.09 -6.03
N ILE A 90 -4.54 -10.06 -6.87
CA ILE A 90 -3.80 -8.80 -6.72
C ILE A 90 -4.12 -8.17 -5.36
N ASP A 91 -5.40 -8.09 -4.99
CA ASP A 91 -5.81 -7.62 -3.66
C ASP A 91 -5.20 -8.51 -2.57
N HIS A 92 -5.24 -9.84 -2.70
CA HIS A 92 -4.62 -10.74 -1.74
C HIS A 92 -3.11 -10.48 -1.55
N ASN A 93 -2.38 -10.24 -2.65
CA ASN A 93 -0.96 -9.93 -2.63
C ASN A 93 -0.68 -8.57 -1.96
N ILE A 94 -1.46 -7.54 -2.29
CA ILE A 94 -1.39 -6.22 -1.63
C ILE A 94 -1.57 -6.41 -0.12
N LYS A 95 -2.64 -7.11 0.29
CA LYS A 95 -2.91 -7.38 1.71
C LYS A 95 -1.74 -8.07 2.39
N ASN A 96 -1.17 -9.10 1.75
CA ASN A 96 -0.06 -9.86 2.32
C ASN A 96 1.23 -9.04 2.44
N SER A 97 1.51 -8.18 1.45
CA SER A 97 2.68 -7.29 1.51
C SER A 97 2.59 -6.29 2.68
N LEU A 98 1.38 -5.86 3.04
CA LEU A 98 1.13 -4.93 4.13
C LEU A 98 0.88 -5.62 5.48
N LYS A 99 0.71 -6.96 5.48
CA LYS A 99 0.58 -7.73 6.74
C LYS A 99 1.87 -7.71 7.54
N ARG A 100 3.02 -7.79 6.87
CA ARG A 100 4.37 -7.76 7.44
C ARG A 100 4.98 -6.37 7.30
N ALA A 101 4.32 -5.34 7.85
CA ALA A 101 4.98 -4.07 8.05
C ALA A 101 6.18 -4.34 8.98
N PHE A 102 7.39 -4.25 8.42
CA PHE A 102 8.73 -4.41 9.00
C PHE A 102 8.80 -4.97 10.43
N ARG A 103 9.12 -6.26 10.54
CA ARG A 103 9.67 -6.83 11.77
C ARG A 103 11.17 -6.99 11.52
N ASP A 104 11.92 -6.01 11.98
CA ASP A 104 13.39 -6.01 11.98
C ASP A 104 13.82 -6.07 13.45
N MET A 105 13.86 -7.30 13.99
CA MET A 105 14.23 -7.56 15.38
C MET A 105 15.72 -7.32 15.61
N ASN A 106 16.56 -7.48 14.58
CA ASN A 106 18.02 -7.33 14.66
C ASN A 106 18.51 -5.87 14.41
N ARG A 107 17.64 -5.01 13.89
CA ARG A 107 17.84 -3.58 13.60
C ARG A 107 18.90 -3.29 12.54
N ASP A 108 19.09 -4.18 11.57
CA ASP A 108 20.07 -4.02 10.49
C ASP A 108 19.52 -3.28 9.26
N GLY A 109 18.22 -2.96 9.24
CA GLY A 109 17.57 -2.29 8.13
C GLY A 109 17.06 -3.24 7.03
N GLU A 110 17.22 -4.55 7.21
CA GLU A 110 16.65 -5.62 6.39
C GLU A 110 15.61 -6.43 7.20
N PRO A 111 14.70 -7.15 6.54
CA PRO A 111 13.67 -7.92 7.23
C PRO A 111 14.20 -9.22 7.86
N ASP A 112 13.78 -9.52 9.09
CA ASP A 112 13.92 -10.85 9.71
C ASP A 112 12.82 -11.86 9.26
#